data_AF-A0ABD8AWM1-F1
#
_entry.id   AF-A0ABD8AWM1-F1
#
_cell.length_a   1.000
_cell.length_b   1.000
_cell.length_c   1.000
_cell.angle_alpha   90.00
_cell.angle_beta   90.00
_cell.angle_gamma   90.00
#
_symmetry.space_group_name_H-M   'P 1'
#
loop_
_entity.id
_entity.type
_entity.pdbx_description
1 polymer ?
#
loop_
_entity_poly.entity_id
_entity_poly.type
_entity_poly.pdbx_seq_one_letter_code
_entity_poly.pdbx_strand_id
1 'polypeptide(L)'
;MIEYAHIHHVSLAVRDLEIAKKFYSGLLGMQEIERPAFRSTGTWYAIGSQQLHLLQHPEGHTLREAGIDTTDGHFAIWVTSYSETIAWLEQQGIEYEARPDSVAGFAQIFVLDPDRNIIEFDSPYNS
;
A
#
# COMPACT_ATOMS: atom_id res chain seq x y z
N MET A 1 -29.35 5.85 -11.60
CA MET A 1 -28.04 6.18 -11.01
C MET A 1 -27.44 4.91 -10.47
N ILE A 2 -26.12 4.82 -10.39
CA ILE A 2 -25.44 3.72 -9.70
C ILE A 2 -25.30 4.13 -8.23
N GLU A 3 -25.64 3.24 -7.31
CA GLU A 3 -25.46 3.42 -5.86
C GLU A 3 -24.24 2.61 -5.42
N TYR A 4 -23.29 3.27 -4.76
CA TYR A 4 -22.03 2.66 -4.32
C TYR A 4 -22.07 2.43 -2.81
N ALA A 5 -21.65 1.25 -2.35
CA ALA A 5 -21.64 0.92 -0.93
C ALA A 5 -20.29 1.21 -0.26
N HIS A 6 -19.19 0.78 -0.88
CA HIS A 6 -17.82 0.95 -0.41
C HIS A 6 -16.83 0.57 -1.51
N ILE A 7 -15.56 0.91 -1.33
CA ILE A 7 -14.47 0.33 -2.13
C ILE A 7 -14.30 -1.12 -1.69
N HIS A 8 -14.49 -2.07 -2.60
CA HIS A 8 -14.31 -3.49 -2.28
C HIS A 8 -12.83 -3.87 -2.13
N HIS A 9 -12.01 -3.48 -3.10
CA HIS A 9 -10.58 -3.81 -3.12
C HIS A 9 -9.80 -2.81 -3.97
N VAL A 10 -8.50 -2.75 -3.74
CA VAL A 10 -7.51 -2.15 -4.63
C VAL A 10 -6.74 -3.26 -5.31
N SER A 11 -6.44 -3.13 -6.60
CA SER A 11 -5.63 -4.10 -7.35
C SER A 11 -4.41 -3.42 -7.93
N LEU A 12 -3.23 -3.99 -7.69
CA LEU A 12 -1.96 -3.52 -8.22
C LEU A 12 -1.34 -4.56 -9.13
N ALA A 13 -0.82 -4.09 -10.26
CA ALA A 13 0.09 -4.87 -11.08
C ALA A 13 1.49 -4.83 -10.44
N VAL A 14 2.07 -5.99 -10.22
CA VAL A 14 3.46 -6.15 -9.76
C VAL A 14 4.24 -6.95 -10.78
N ARG A 15 5.51 -6.64 -11.02
CA ARG A 15 6.28 -7.32 -12.07
C ARG A 15 6.73 -8.71 -11.65
N ASP A 16 7.07 -8.86 -10.36
CA ASP A 16 7.51 -10.11 -9.75
C ASP A 16 6.79 -10.32 -8.41
N LEU A 17 5.98 -11.38 -8.33
CA LEU A 17 5.17 -11.64 -7.13
C LEU A 17 6.02 -12.01 -5.92
N GLU A 18 7.18 -12.65 -6.10
CA GLU A 18 8.04 -13.04 -4.98
C GLU A 18 8.73 -11.81 -4.38
N ILE A 19 9.18 -10.86 -5.22
CA ILE A 19 9.69 -9.57 -4.76
C ILE A 19 8.58 -8.80 -4.04
N ALA A 20 7.38 -8.74 -4.62
CA ALA A 20 6.25 -8.08 -4.00
C ALA A 20 5.89 -8.70 -2.64
N LYS A 21 5.82 -10.03 -2.53
CA LYS A 21 5.53 -10.72 -1.25
C LYS A 21 6.57 -10.44 -0.16
N LYS A 22 7.85 -10.33 -0.52
CA LYS A 22 8.89 -9.90 0.44
C LYS A 22 8.60 -8.52 1.00
N PHE A 23 8.13 -7.59 0.17
CA PHE A 23 7.75 -6.26 0.61
C PHE A 23 6.43 -6.26 1.41
N TYR A 24 5.34 -6.74 0.81
CA TYR A 24 4.00 -6.65 1.40
C TYR A 24 3.79 -7.60 2.60
N SER A 25 4.08 -8.91 2.47
CA SER A 25 3.96 -9.86 3.58
C SER A 25 5.12 -9.72 4.56
N GLY A 26 6.34 -9.54 4.05
CA GLY A 26 7.56 -9.55 4.86
C GLY A 26 7.79 -8.23 5.59
N LEU A 27 7.93 -7.14 4.85
CA LEU A 27 8.29 -5.85 5.44
C LEU A 27 7.08 -5.08 5.98
N LEU A 28 5.97 -5.03 5.26
CA LEU A 28 4.76 -4.34 5.73
C LEU A 28 3.87 -5.21 6.63
N GLY A 29 4.19 -6.50 6.77
CA GLY A 29 3.46 -7.42 7.66
C GLY A 29 2.00 -7.66 7.24
N MET A 30 1.65 -7.43 5.98
CA MET A 30 0.27 -7.61 5.53
C MET A 30 -0.16 -9.07 5.58
N GLN A 31 -1.37 -9.31 6.07
CA GLN A 31 -1.91 -10.66 6.21
C GLN A 31 -2.46 -11.18 4.88
N GLU A 32 -1.81 -12.20 4.31
CA GLU A 32 -2.34 -12.93 3.15
C GLU A 32 -3.67 -13.64 3.49
N ILE A 33 -4.60 -13.61 2.55
CA ILE A 33 -5.89 -14.31 2.63
C ILE A 33 -6.05 -15.29 1.46
N GLU A 34 -7.00 -16.21 1.61
CA GLU A 34 -7.27 -17.20 0.57
C GLU A 34 -7.66 -16.51 -0.75
N ARG A 35 -6.90 -16.83 -1.80
CA ARG A 35 -7.16 -16.40 -3.17
C ARG A 35 -7.72 -17.59 -3.95
N PRO A 36 -8.90 -17.47 -4.59
CA PRO A 36 -9.43 -18.50 -5.46
C PRO A 36 -8.45 -18.89 -6.58
N ALA A 37 -8.58 -20.11 -7.08
CA ALA A 37 -7.71 -20.66 -8.12
C ALA A 37 -7.99 -20.02 -9.51
N PHE A 38 -7.54 -18.77 -9.69
CA PHE A 38 -7.56 -18.08 -10.98
C PHE A 38 -6.41 -18.54 -11.89
N ARG A 39 -6.55 -18.27 -13.19
CA ARG A 39 -5.46 -18.50 -14.17
C ARG A 39 -4.30 -17.51 -14.02
N SER A 40 -4.55 -16.34 -13.44
CA SER A 40 -3.52 -15.34 -13.18
C SER A 40 -2.69 -15.70 -11.95
N THR A 41 -1.43 -15.29 -11.95
CA THR A 41 -0.54 -15.38 -10.79
C THR A 41 -0.74 -14.15 -9.91
N GLY A 42 -0.91 -14.33 -8.60
CA GLY A 42 -1.18 -13.23 -7.68
C GLY A 42 -1.44 -13.69 -6.24
N THR A 43 -1.53 -12.73 -5.32
CA THR A 43 -1.89 -12.94 -3.91
C THR A 43 -2.84 -11.86 -3.43
N TRP A 44 -3.62 -12.15 -2.39
CA TRP A 44 -4.59 -11.23 -1.79
C TRP A 44 -4.23 -10.96 -0.33
N TYR A 45 -4.40 -9.73 0.12
CA TYR A 45 -4.18 -9.32 1.51
C TYR A 45 -5.46 -8.74 2.12
N ALA A 46 -5.65 -8.97 3.42
CA ALA A 46 -6.69 -8.31 4.20
C ALA A 46 -6.24 -6.92 4.67
N ILE A 47 -7.13 -5.93 4.54
CA ILE A 47 -6.98 -4.59 5.10
C ILE A 47 -8.32 -4.21 5.73
N GLY A 48 -8.49 -4.46 7.03
CA GLY A 48 -9.79 -4.30 7.70
C GLY A 48 -10.86 -5.16 7.01
N SER A 49 -11.91 -4.52 6.48
CA SER A 49 -12.93 -5.19 5.66
C SER A 49 -12.72 -5.08 4.15
N GLN A 50 -11.65 -4.40 3.70
CA GLN A 50 -11.23 -4.33 2.30
C GLN A 50 -10.08 -5.30 2.02
N GLN A 51 -9.69 -5.36 0.74
CA GLN A 51 -8.64 -6.24 0.26
C GLN A 51 -7.66 -5.50 -0.64
N LEU A 52 -6.39 -5.91 -0.61
CA LEU A 52 -5.40 -5.56 -1.61
C LEU A 52 -5.09 -6.79 -2.46
N HIS A 53 -5.23 -6.67 -3.77
CA HIS A 53 -4.92 -7.73 -4.72
C HIS A 53 -3.63 -7.39 -5.45
N LEU A 54 -2.62 -8.25 -5.36
CA LEU A 54 -1.44 -8.16 -6.20
C LEU A 54 -1.56 -9.16 -7.33
N LEU A 55 -1.40 -8.69 -8.56
CA LEU A 55 -1.42 -9.51 -9.76
C LEU A 55 -0.08 -9.39 -10.47
N GLN A 56 0.56 -10.53 -10.72
CA GLN A 56 1.83 -10.53 -11.45
C GLN A 56 1.58 -10.19 -12.92
N HIS A 57 2.16 -9.07 -13.36
CA HIS A 57 2.15 -8.62 -14.74
C HIS A 57 3.52 -8.02 -15.08
N PRO A 58 4.44 -8.80 -15.68
CA PRO A 58 5.83 -8.38 -15.92
C PRO A 58 5.97 -7.11 -16.78
N GLU A 59 5.03 -6.87 -17.70
CA GLU A 59 4.99 -5.67 -18.54
C GLU A 59 4.27 -4.49 -17.86
N GLY A 60 3.65 -4.73 -16.70
CA GLY A 60 2.95 -3.72 -15.92
C GLY A 60 3.94 -2.74 -15.28
N HIS A 61 3.66 -1.45 -15.42
CA HIS A 61 4.48 -0.40 -14.85
C HIS A 61 3.60 0.79 -14.48
N THR A 62 3.97 1.46 -13.39
CA THR A 62 3.45 2.80 -13.10
C THR A 62 4.10 3.81 -14.06
N LEU A 63 3.52 4.99 -14.22
CA LEU A 63 4.14 6.08 -15.00
C LEU A 63 5.26 6.81 -14.23
N ARG A 64 5.63 6.32 -13.03
CA ARG A 64 6.53 7.02 -12.11
C ARG A 64 7.98 6.73 -12.40
N GLU A 65 8.74 7.79 -12.63
CA GLU A 65 10.18 7.72 -12.92
C GLU A 65 11.05 8.22 -11.76
N ALA A 66 10.50 9.10 -10.91
CA ALA A 66 11.18 9.74 -9.77
C ALA A 66 10.59 9.32 -8.41
N GLY A 67 11.15 9.85 -7.31
CA GLY A 67 10.77 9.49 -5.94
C GLY A 67 9.29 9.71 -5.61
N ILE A 68 8.95 9.69 -4.32
CA ILE A 68 7.56 9.85 -3.88
C ILE A 68 7.00 11.20 -4.37
N ASP A 69 5.90 11.16 -5.14
CA ASP A 69 5.08 12.32 -5.48
C ASP A 69 3.69 12.12 -4.86
N THR A 70 3.44 12.79 -3.75
CA THR A 70 2.17 12.70 -3.01
C THR A 70 0.95 13.21 -3.79
N THR A 71 1.15 13.85 -4.94
CA THR A 71 0.07 14.33 -5.82
C THR A 71 -0.39 13.25 -6.81
N ASP A 72 0.46 12.25 -7.05
CA ASP A 72 0.18 11.15 -7.98
C ASP A 72 -0.76 10.10 -7.34
N GLY A 73 -1.34 9.22 -8.16
CA GLY A 73 -2.32 8.23 -7.75
C GLY A 73 -1.77 7.23 -6.72
N HIS A 74 -2.43 7.15 -5.57
CA HIS A 74 -2.11 6.25 -4.47
C HIS A 74 -3.38 5.59 -3.95
N PHE A 75 -3.20 4.64 -3.04
CA PHE A 75 -4.28 4.18 -2.18
C PHE A 75 -3.84 4.38 -0.73
N ALA A 76 -4.81 4.80 0.09
CA ALA A 76 -4.59 5.13 1.48
C ALA A 76 -5.10 4.02 2.40
N ILE A 77 -4.34 3.74 3.45
CA ILE A 77 -4.66 2.78 4.51
C ILE A 77 -4.61 3.52 5.83
N TRP A 78 -5.65 3.36 6.64
CA TRP A 78 -5.64 3.88 8.01
C TRP A 78 -4.87 2.94 8.94
N VAL A 79 -3.78 3.44 9.54
CA VAL A 79 -2.96 2.73 10.53
C VAL A 79 -3.30 3.20 11.95
N THR A 80 -2.94 2.39 12.94
CA THR A 80 -3.31 2.64 14.34
C THR A 80 -2.46 3.70 15.02
N SER A 81 -1.20 3.85 14.60
CA SER A 81 -0.22 4.78 15.20
C SER A 81 0.74 5.31 14.14
N TYR A 82 0.91 6.63 14.10
CA TYR A 82 1.91 7.30 13.28
C TYR A 82 3.33 6.91 13.71
N SER A 83 3.62 7.06 15.01
CA SER A 83 4.96 6.87 15.56
C SER A 83 5.44 5.42 15.48
N GLU A 84 4.57 4.44 15.73
CA GLU A 84 4.90 3.02 15.54
C GLU A 84 5.15 2.70 14.06
N THR A 85 4.38 3.29 13.15
CA THR A 85 4.57 3.10 11.71
C THR A 85 5.91 3.67 11.25
N ILE A 86 6.26 4.89 11.64
CA ILE A 86 7.56 5.50 11.32
C ILE A 86 8.71 4.65 11.88
N ALA A 87 8.65 4.28 13.16
CA ALA A 87 9.69 3.49 13.80
C ALA A 87 9.90 2.14 13.10
N TRP A 88 8.81 1.51 12.65
CA TRP A 88 8.87 0.27 11.89
C TRP A 88 9.51 0.47 10.50
N LEU A 89 9.09 1.50 9.75
CA LEU A 89 9.67 1.81 8.44
C LEU A 89 11.18 2.10 8.55
N GLU A 90 11.60 2.87 9.54
CA GLU A 90 13.01 3.13 9.85
C GLU A 90 13.77 1.85 10.19
N GLN A 91 13.19 0.98 11.04
CA GLN A 91 13.79 -0.30 11.41
C GLN A 91 13.99 -1.23 10.20
N GLN A 92 13.05 -1.24 9.25
CA GLN A 92 13.13 -2.04 8.03
C GLN A 92 13.96 -1.37 6.92
N GLY A 93 14.40 -0.12 7.11
CA GLY A 93 15.15 0.64 6.10
C GLY A 93 14.32 1.02 4.87
N ILE A 94 13.01 1.24 5.05
CA ILE A 94 12.10 1.65 3.97
C ILE A 94 12.11 3.17 3.86
N GLU A 95 12.35 3.69 2.66
CA GLU A 95 12.23 5.13 2.38
C GLU A 95 10.77 5.58 2.43
N TYR A 96 10.53 6.73 3.06
CA TYR A 96 9.21 7.31 3.19
C TYR A 96 9.23 8.85 3.11
N GLU A 97 8.09 9.43 2.78
CA GLU A 97 7.80 10.86 2.99
C GLU A 97 6.71 10.98 4.06
N ALA A 98 6.97 11.71 5.15
CA ALA A 98 5.99 11.86 6.22
C ALA A 98 5.53 13.31 6.39
N ARG A 99 4.24 13.46 6.67
CA ARG A 99 3.56 14.74 6.92
C ARG A 99 2.76 14.63 8.22
N PRO A 100 3.42 14.79 9.38
CA PRO A 100 2.78 14.62 10.69
C PRO A 100 1.66 15.65 10.95
N ASP A 101 1.77 16.85 10.37
CA ASP A 101 0.84 17.97 10.58
C ASP A 101 0.11 18.36 9.28
N SER A 102 -0.35 17.37 8.51
CA SER A 102 -1.04 17.63 7.23
C SER A 102 -2.31 18.44 7.41
N VAL A 103 -2.62 19.34 6.47
CA VAL A 103 -3.89 20.10 6.47
C VAL A 103 -5.12 19.22 6.20
N ALA A 104 -4.93 17.96 5.84
CA ALA A 104 -5.99 16.99 5.57
C ALA A 104 -6.80 16.58 6.82
N GLY A 105 -6.29 16.84 8.03
CA GLY A 105 -6.96 16.47 9.28
C GLY A 105 -6.39 15.25 9.99
N PHE A 106 -5.31 14.65 9.45
CA PHE A 106 -4.63 13.46 9.96
C PHE A 106 -3.16 13.45 9.52
N ALA A 107 -2.32 12.67 10.20
CA ALA A 107 -0.92 12.49 9.80
C ALA A 107 -0.84 11.52 8.61
N GLN A 108 0.04 11.80 7.65
CA GLN A 108 0.22 11.01 6.44
C GLN A 108 1.67 10.48 6.34
N ILE A 109 1.85 9.27 5.84
CA ILE A 109 3.14 8.67 5.52
C ILE A 109 3.04 7.99 4.16
N PHE A 110 3.93 8.31 3.24
CA PHE A 110 3.94 7.75 1.89
C PHE A 110 5.16 6.85 1.71
N VAL A 111 4.98 5.70 1.08
CA VAL A 111 6.07 4.79 0.68
C VAL A 111 5.89 4.34 -0.76
N LEU A 112 6.99 3.89 -1.38
CA LEU A 112 6.97 3.18 -2.66
C LEU A 112 7.11 1.69 -2.43
N ASP A 113 6.28 0.89 -3.09
CA ASP A 113 6.55 -0.53 -3.27
C ASP A 113 7.68 -0.76 -4.31
N PRO A 114 8.14 -2.02 -4.51
CA PRO A 114 9.19 -2.33 -5.48
C PRO A 114 8.87 -1.96 -6.94
N ASP A 115 7.59 -1.79 -7.28
CA ASP A 115 7.10 -1.43 -8.61
C ASP A 115 6.59 0.04 -8.67
N ARG A 116 6.93 0.82 -7.64
CA ARG A 116 6.64 2.26 -7.49
C ARG A 116 5.15 2.58 -7.37
N ASN A 117 4.34 1.65 -6.89
CA ASN A 117 3.02 1.97 -6.38
C ASN A 117 3.18 2.80 -5.11
N ILE A 118 2.46 3.91 -5.03
CA ILE A 118 2.47 4.76 -3.83
C ILE A 118 1.42 4.21 -2.86
N ILE A 119 1.85 3.91 -1.64
CA ILE A 119 1.00 3.53 -0.52
C ILE A 119 1.03 4.68 0.47
N GLU A 120 -0.15 5.16 0.85
CA GLU A 120 -0.32 6.16 1.90
C GLU A 120 -0.81 5.47 3.18
N PHE A 121 -0.18 5.80 4.31
CA PHE A 121 -0.63 5.44 5.65
C PHE A 121 -1.12 6.68 6.38
N ASP A 122 -2.40 6.67 6.75
CA ASP A 122 -3.06 7.73 7.48
C ASP A 122 -3.26 7.36 8.93
N SER A 123 -3.18 8.34 9.84
CA SER A 123 -3.38 8.09 11.26
C SER A 123 -3.79 9.36 12.02
N PRO A 124 -4.38 9.23 13.21
CA PRO A 124 -4.59 10.40 14.07
C PRO A 124 -3.27 11.13 14.33
N TYR A 125 -3.33 12.46 14.46
CA TYR A 125 -2.15 13.25 14.81
C TYR A 125 -1.53 12.78 16.13
N ASN A 126 -0.19 12.78 16.18
CA ASN A 126 0.59 12.44 17.37
C ASN A 126 0.30 11.03 17.95
N SER A 127 -0.21 10.10 17.12
CA SER A 127 -0.46 8.71 17.51
C SER A 127 0.77 7.83 17.49
#